data_AF-A0A819VKV7-F1
#
_entry.id   AF-A0A819VKV7-F1
#
_cell.length_a   1.000
_cell.length_b   1.000
_cell.length_c   1.000
_cell.angle_alpha   90.00
_cell.angle_beta   90.00
_cell.angle_gamma   90.00
#
_symmetry.space_group_name_H-M   'P 1'
#
loop_
_entity.id
_entity.type
_entity.pdbx_description
1 polymer ?
#
loop_
_entity_poly.entity_id
_entity_poly.type
_entity_poly.pdbx_seq_one_letter_code
_entity_poly.pdbx_strand_id
1 'polypeptide(L)'
;MMNRFGDIDCSFKELTPVYGYVSAELVTIEKALQPIESQISNLPYFIKIAKRYCRYPSKHGLTHDESASIYIYTMEWGEQTLYRVLNQTLRNENRHLLKVWFPYMKLFDTALNKLPTVREVVWRGVSEDIGKNFTKNQTITWWTINSCSLSVNVIKGFLGNEKHSTMFLIEAVNGKKVSGYTELESEDEIILKMGTEFRIKSDAMEHPKGSYHVHLIEIDEKAPSVPSEPDAPMFKKNTIFIQGLPSTMPKQLLFDTLWDEFSTVGRIKIDKENKKPCIDLYRRETNEAQLSDYAEITFKKEEAVAEAIKKYDQMHVPTLNNAQIGVKQSEMKSGLLRQANSQVLTKPVSHLPELVPLMSISVSSLTNPVPPPSKPKWGKWKQNAITVAGGNGQGHELNQLNWPQGIFSDKKKHVLIADYGNHRIVEWKYNAIEGQIIAGGNGKGDRMDQLNHPTDVIVDQQNHSIIITDQENRRVIQWLNQKQQILIENIGCYGLAMDKNGFLYVSDRKKNE
;
A
#
# COMPACT_ATOMS: atom_id res chain seq x y z
N MET A 1 4.34 11.30 6.32
CA MET A 1 3.73 12.44 5.58
C MET A 1 2.30 12.04 5.28
N MET A 2 1.30 12.79 5.72
CA MET A 2 -0.11 12.35 5.66
C MET A 2 -0.69 12.49 4.25
N ASN A 3 -1.20 11.39 3.70
CA ASN A 3 -1.86 11.32 2.39
C ASN A 3 -3.24 10.63 2.52
N ARG A 4 -3.99 10.52 1.40
CA ARG A 4 -5.36 9.96 1.43
C ARG A 4 -5.47 8.48 1.82
N PHE A 5 -4.41 7.70 1.65
CA PHE A 5 -4.40 6.29 2.07
C PHE A 5 -4.27 6.17 3.60
N GLY A 6 -3.38 6.97 4.20
CA GLY A 6 -3.16 7.02 5.65
C GLY A 6 -4.19 7.84 6.43
N ASP A 7 -5.10 8.56 5.76
CA ASP A 7 -6.21 9.29 6.36
C ASP A 7 -7.34 8.32 6.79
N ILE A 8 -7.19 7.69 7.96
CA ILE A 8 -8.11 6.67 8.50
C ILE A 8 -8.88 7.14 9.75
N ASP A 9 -10.07 6.57 9.97
CA ASP A 9 -10.70 6.55 11.28
C ASP A 9 -10.11 5.44 12.15
N CYS A 10 -9.14 5.76 13.03
CA CYS A 10 -8.57 4.78 13.96
C CYS A 10 -9.53 4.32 15.08
N SER A 11 -10.73 4.92 15.19
CA SER A 11 -11.65 4.66 16.30
C SER A 11 -12.74 3.63 15.99
N PHE A 12 -13.11 3.47 14.72
CA PHE A 12 -14.17 2.55 14.24
C PHE A 12 -15.46 2.61 15.05
N LYS A 13 -15.83 3.81 15.52
CA LYS A 13 -17.07 4.01 16.29
C LYS A 13 -18.29 3.66 15.44
N GLU A 14 -19.25 3.00 16.05
CA GLU A 14 -20.61 2.93 15.53
C GLU A 14 -21.20 4.35 15.55
N LEU A 15 -21.46 4.91 14.37
CA LEU A 15 -22.06 6.23 14.19
C LEU A 15 -23.41 6.05 13.46
N THR A 16 -24.32 7.01 13.60
CA THR A 16 -25.59 6.94 12.85
C THR A 16 -25.31 7.01 11.34
N PRO A 17 -25.90 6.10 10.52
CA PRO A 17 -25.83 6.17 9.06
C PRO A 17 -26.30 7.51 8.49
N VAL A 18 -25.71 7.91 7.36
CA VAL A 18 -25.92 9.25 6.77
C VAL A 18 -26.48 9.11 5.37
N TYR A 19 -27.79 8.90 5.26
CA TYR A 19 -28.49 8.79 3.97
C TYR A 19 -29.06 10.13 3.46
N GLY A 20 -29.08 11.19 4.27
CA GLY A 20 -29.72 12.47 3.93
C GLY A 20 -29.15 13.21 2.72
N TYR A 21 -27.94 12.86 2.26
CA TYR A 21 -27.38 13.36 1.01
C TYR A 21 -28.03 12.74 -0.24
N VAL A 22 -28.62 11.55 -0.15
CA VAL A 22 -29.21 10.84 -1.29
C VAL A 22 -30.39 11.62 -1.87
N SER A 23 -31.15 12.31 -1.01
CA SER A 23 -32.25 13.21 -1.34
C SER A 23 -31.83 14.65 -1.70
N ALA A 24 -30.54 14.98 -1.70
CA ALA A 24 -30.09 16.31 -2.12
C ALA A 24 -30.20 16.50 -3.65
N GLU A 25 -30.38 17.74 -4.08
CA GLU A 25 -30.35 18.13 -5.49
C GLU A 25 -28.96 17.91 -6.09
N LEU A 26 -28.90 17.45 -7.35
CA LEU A 26 -27.64 17.31 -8.09
C LEU A 26 -27.29 18.66 -8.72
N VAL A 27 -26.27 19.34 -8.17
CA VAL A 27 -25.85 20.70 -8.55
C VAL A 27 -24.42 20.73 -9.09
N THR A 28 -23.99 21.84 -9.71
CA THR A 28 -22.61 22.02 -10.18
C THR A 28 -21.61 21.97 -9.02
N ILE A 29 -20.35 21.67 -9.31
CA ILE A 29 -19.33 21.51 -8.27
C ILE A 29 -19.09 22.80 -7.45
N GLU A 30 -19.28 23.97 -8.04
CA GLU A 30 -19.23 25.25 -7.34
C GLU A 30 -20.34 25.35 -6.28
N LYS A 31 -21.60 25.12 -6.69
CA LYS A 31 -22.76 25.10 -5.77
C LYS A 31 -22.63 24.01 -4.71
N ALA A 32 -22.05 22.87 -5.08
CA ALA A 32 -21.89 21.73 -4.19
C ALA A 32 -20.89 22.00 -3.05
N LEU A 33 -19.90 22.88 -3.29
CA LEU A 33 -18.80 23.18 -2.37
C LEU A 33 -18.88 24.58 -1.74
N GLN A 34 -19.74 25.47 -2.25
CA GLN A 34 -20.01 26.79 -1.65
C GLN A 34 -20.28 26.76 -0.13
N PRO A 35 -21.02 25.78 0.46
CA PRO A 35 -21.29 25.74 1.90
C PRO A 35 -20.05 25.52 2.79
N ILE A 36 -18.92 25.09 2.21
CA ILE A 36 -17.67 24.79 2.93
C ILE A 36 -16.49 25.66 2.47
N GLU A 37 -16.72 26.65 1.61
CA GLU A 37 -15.66 27.47 1.01
C GLU A 37 -14.79 28.19 2.06
N SER A 38 -15.39 28.59 3.18
CA SER A 38 -14.70 29.20 4.34
C SER A 38 -13.88 28.21 5.17
N GLN A 39 -14.04 26.89 4.97
CA GLN A 39 -13.34 25.84 5.72
C GLN A 39 -12.07 25.35 5.00
N ILE A 40 -11.92 25.63 3.70
CA ILE A 40 -10.81 25.15 2.88
C ILE A 40 -10.14 26.33 2.17
N SER A 41 -8.90 26.61 2.56
CA SER A 41 -8.07 27.65 1.96
C SER A 41 -7.98 27.51 0.43
N ASN A 42 -8.36 28.58 -0.28
CA ASN A 42 -8.35 28.68 -1.75
C ASN A 42 -9.23 27.67 -2.52
N LEU A 43 -10.30 27.13 -1.92
CA LEU A 43 -11.17 26.14 -2.59
C LEU A 43 -11.66 26.53 -4.01
N PRO A 44 -12.06 27.79 -4.32
CA PRO A 44 -12.48 28.17 -5.67
C PRO A 44 -11.38 28.10 -6.74
N TYR A 45 -10.11 28.17 -6.33
CA TYR A 45 -8.97 27.99 -7.23
C TYR A 45 -8.78 26.49 -7.56
N PHE A 46 -8.88 25.62 -6.55
CA PHE A 46 -8.77 24.18 -6.76
C PHE A 46 -9.98 23.59 -7.51
N ILE A 47 -11.18 24.16 -7.36
CA ILE A 47 -12.32 23.84 -8.23
C ILE A 47 -12.02 24.16 -9.70
N LYS A 48 -11.40 25.31 -10.00
CA LYS A 48 -10.99 25.67 -11.38
C LYS A 48 -9.91 24.73 -11.93
N ILE A 49 -8.96 24.29 -11.09
CA ILE A 49 -7.98 23.27 -11.46
C ILE A 49 -8.67 21.94 -11.77
N ALA A 50 -9.55 21.46 -10.88
CA ALA A 50 -10.26 20.20 -11.08
C ALA A 50 -11.10 20.20 -12.35
N LYS A 51 -11.90 21.25 -12.60
CA LYS A 51 -12.65 21.39 -13.86
C LYS A 51 -11.74 21.47 -15.09
N ARG A 52 -10.55 22.07 -14.99
CA ARG A 52 -9.59 22.18 -16.12
C ARG A 52 -8.89 20.85 -16.47
N TYR A 53 -8.60 20.00 -15.49
CA TYR A 53 -7.80 18.79 -15.69
C TYR A 53 -8.57 17.46 -15.54
N CYS A 54 -9.80 17.49 -15.00
CA CYS A 54 -10.65 16.30 -15.00
C CYS A 54 -10.95 15.81 -16.43
N ARG A 55 -11.12 14.51 -16.59
CA ARG A 55 -11.35 13.91 -17.90
C ARG A 55 -12.76 14.21 -18.39
N TYR A 56 -12.85 15.12 -19.35
CA TYR A 56 -14.07 15.44 -20.07
C TYR A 56 -13.76 15.65 -21.57
N PRO A 57 -14.53 15.06 -22.52
CA PRO A 57 -15.68 14.19 -22.30
C PRO A 57 -15.32 12.85 -21.62
N SER A 58 -16.24 12.34 -20.81
CA SER A 58 -16.04 11.13 -20.00
C SER A 58 -16.33 9.86 -20.79
N LYS A 59 -15.40 8.89 -20.75
CA LYS A 59 -15.58 7.52 -21.28
C LYS A 59 -16.74 6.75 -20.62
N HIS A 60 -17.22 7.20 -19.46
CA HIS A 60 -18.24 6.54 -18.63
C HIS A 60 -19.49 7.41 -18.40
N GLY A 61 -19.72 8.43 -19.23
CA GLY A 61 -20.92 9.28 -19.14
C GLY A 61 -20.99 10.18 -17.90
N LEU A 62 -19.85 10.49 -17.28
CA LEU A 62 -19.78 11.53 -16.25
C LEU A 62 -19.95 12.92 -16.89
N THR A 63 -20.68 13.79 -16.22
CA THR A 63 -20.71 15.23 -16.53
C THR A 63 -19.36 15.88 -16.19
N HIS A 64 -19.15 17.11 -16.65
CA HIS A 64 -17.95 17.89 -16.31
C HIS A 64 -17.81 18.11 -14.81
N ASP A 65 -18.91 18.42 -14.11
CA ASP A 65 -18.94 18.60 -12.65
C ASP A 65 -18.74 17.29 -11.87
N GLU A 66 -19.32 16.18 -12.34
CA GLU A 66 -19.11 14.85 -11.75
C GLU A 66 -17.64 14.42 -11.89
N SER A 67 -17.05 14.57 -13.08
CA SER A 67 -15.64 14.28 -13.35
C SER A 67 -14.71 15.14 -12.47
N ALA A 68 -14.99 16.45 -12.37
CA ALA A 68 -14.28 17.36 -11.50
C ALA A 68 -14.42 17.00 -10.01
N SER A 69 -15.57 16.45 -9.57
CA SER A 69 -15.80 16.06 -8.18
C SER A 69 -14.89 14.91 -7.73
N ILE A 70 -14.61 13.96 -8.63
CA ILE A 70 -13.65 12.89 -8.35
C ILE A 70 -12.23 13.45 -8.34
N TYR A 71 -11.87 14.26 -9.34
CA TYR A 71 -10.55 14.84 -9.45
C TYR A 71 -10.18 15.67 -8.19
N ILE A 72 -11.06 16.57 -7.74
CA ILE A 72 -10.80 17.41 -6.54
C ILE A 72 -10.75 16.61 -5.23
N TYR A 73 -11.41 15.45 -5.15
CA TYR A 73 -11.26 14.55 -3.99
C TYR A 73 -9.84 14.00 -3.91
N THR A 74 -9.28 13.58 -5.05
CA THR A 74 -7.96 12.93 -5.12
C THR A 74 -6.76 13.88 -5.04
N MET A 75 -6.97 15.16 -5.34
CA MET A 75 -5.92 16.20 -5.38
C MET A 75 -5.26 16.44 -4.01
N GLU A 76 -3.94 16.70 -4.02
CA GLU A 76 -3.18 17.05 -2.80
C GLU A 76 -2.66 18.49 -2.78
N TRP A 77 -3.19 19.32 -1.87
CA TRP A 77 -2.76 20.69 -1.61
C TRP A 77 -2.72 21.04 -0.11
N GLY A 78 -1.54 21.38 0.40
CA GLY A 78 -1.36 21.82 1.79
C GLY A 78 -1.90 20.85 2.84
N GLU A 79 -2.40 21.38 3.95
CA GLU A 79 -2.94 20.60 5.08
C GLU A 79 -4.47 20.43 4.98
N GLN A 80 -5.20 21.41 4.45
CA GLN A 80 -6.66 21.45 4.33
C GLN A 80 -7.17 20.94 2.95
N THR A 81 -6.82 19.73 2.54
CA THR A 81 -7.40 19.14 1.32
C THR A 81 -8.87 18.77 1.51
N LEU A 82 -9.64 18.78 0.42
CA LEU A 82 -11.07 18.46 0.47
C LEU A 82 -11.35 17.08 1.08
N TYR A 83 -10.57 16.06 0.72
CA TYR A 83 -10.73 14.72 1.29
C TYR A 83 -10.50 14.70 2.81
N ARG A 84 -9.50 15.41 3.34
CA ARG A 84 -9.20 15.43 4.78
C ARG A 84 -10.31 16.10 5.57
N VAL A 85 -10.81 17.26 5.12
CA VAL A 85 -11.89 17.95 5.85
C VAL A 85 -13.21 17.17 5.76
N LEU A 86 -13.50 16.53 4.61
CA LEU A 86 -14.65 15.64 4.47
C LEU A 86 -14.53 14.41 5.38
N ASN A 87 -13.40 13.70 5.35
CA ASN A 87 -13.17 12.51 6.17
C ASN A 87 -13.13 12.84 7.67
N GLN A 88 -12.57 13.97 8.07
CA GLN A 88 -12.65 14.48 9.45
C GLN A 88 -14.10 14.76 9.87
N THR A 89 -14.94 15.27 8.96
CA THR A 89 -16.37 15.48 9.23
C THR A 89 -17.15 14.15 9.26
N LEU A 90 -16.78 13.17 8.42
CA LEU A 90 -17.37 11.82 8.39
C LEU A 90 -17.07 11.00 9.65
N ARG A 91 -15.96 11.26 10.33
CA ARG A 91 -15.60 10.72 11.66
C ARG A 91 -16.35 11.38 12.83
N ASN A 92 -17.05 12.49 12.60
CA ASN A 92 -17.65 13.24 13.68
C ASN A 92 -18.96 12.60 14.16
N GLU A 93 -19.10 12.46 15.48
CA GLU A 93 -20.31 11.96 16.16
C GLU A 93 -21.51 12.88 15.91
N ASN A 94 -21.30 14.20 15.84
CA ASN A 94 -22.33 15.17 15.49
C ASN A 94 -22.62 15.15 13.98
N ARG A 95 -23.44 14.18 13.55
CA ARG A 95 -23.82 13.97 12.14
C ARG A 95 -24.50 15.18 11.51
N HIS A 96 -24.97 16.17 12.28
CA HIS A 96 -25.52 17.41 11.71
C HIS A 96 -24.44 18.25 10.99
N LEU A 97 -23.17 18.13 11.37
CA LEU A 97 -22.06 18.80 10.67
C LEU A 97 -21.88 18.32 9.22
N LEU A 98 -22.37 17.12 8.88
CA LEU A 98 -22.35 16.62 7.49
C LEU A 98 -23.42 17.27 6.59
N LYS A 99 -24.42 17.98 7.13
CA LYS A 99 -25.49 18.58 6.31
C LYS A 99 -24.96 19.57 5.26
N VAL A 100 -23.90 20.32 5.57
CA VAL A 100 -23.26 21.25 4.62
C VAL A 100 -22.52 20.53 3.48
N TRP A 101 -22.17 19.26 3.67
CA TRP A 101 -21.50 18.42 2.69
C TRP A 101 -22.46 17.65 1.78
N PHE A 102 -23.76 17.58 2.11
CA PHE A 102 -24.73 16.77 1.36
C PHE A 102 -24.77 17.06 -0.16
N PRO A 103 -24.71 18.31 -0.65
CA PRO A 103 -24.65 18.59 -2.08
C PRO A 103 -23.41 17.99 -2.78
N TYR A 104 -22.24 18.07 -2.13
CA TYR A 104 -21.01 17.46 -2.64
C TYR A 104 -21.02 15.93 -2.55
N MET A 105 -21.46 15.37 -1.42
CA MET A 105 -21.64 13.92 -1.24
C MET A 105 -22.57 13.33 -2.30
N LYS A 106 -23.65 14.05 -2.66
CA LYS A 106 -24.57 13.68 -3.75
C LYS A 106 -23.89 13.69 -5.12
N LEU A 107 -23.16 14.75 -5.45
CA LEU A 107 -22.43 14.86 -6.72
C LEU A 107 -21.37 13.77 -6.86
N PHE A 108 -20.55 13.59 -5.83
CA PHE A 108 -19.46 12.62 -5.78
C PHE A 108 -19.96 11.17 -5.82
N ASP A 109 -21.01 10.81 -5.07
CA ASP A 109 -21.58 9.46 -5.13
C ASP A 109 -22.20 9.17 -6.51
N THR A 110 -22.89 10.15 -7.10
CA THR A 110 -23.46 10.04 -8.45
C THR A 110 -22.37 9.84 -9.50
N ALA A 111 -21.23 10.54 -9.37
CA ALA A 111 -20.06 10.33 -10.22
C ALA A 111 -19.45 8.92 -10.05
N LEU A 112 -19.22 8.48 -8.80
CA LEU A 112 -18.68 7.16 -8.49
C LEU A 112 -19.58 6.01 -8.98
N ASN A 113 -20.91 6.17 -8.94
CA ASN A 113 -21.86 5.15 -9.41
C ASN A 113 -21.68 4.83 -10.90
N LYS A 114 -21.28 5.81 -11.71
CA LYS A 114 -21.02 5.66 -13.15
C LYS A 114 -19.68 4.98 -13.47
N LEU A 115 -18.76 4.90 -12.51
CA LEU A 115 -17.44 4.27 -12.73
C LEU A 115 -17.50 2.73 -12.63
N PRO A 116 -16.59 2.01 -13.32
CA PRO A 116 -16.46 0.56 -13.20
C PRO A 116 -16.28 0.10 -11.76
N THR A 117 -17.03 -0.94 -11.41
CA THR A 117 -16.86 -1.67 -10.13
C THR A 117 -15.76 -2.69 -10.26
N VAL A 118 -14.91 -2.79 -9.24
CA VAL A 118 -13.82 -3.75 -9.07
C VAL A 118 -14.22 -4.77 -8.01
N ARG A 119 -13.92 -6.04 -8.28
CA ARG A 119 -14.21 -7.20 -7.40
C ARG A 119 -12.93 -7.99 -7.14
N GLU A 120 -11.97 -7.31 -6.52
CA GLU A 120 -10.56 -7.72 -6.40
C GLU A 120 -10.02 -7.40 -4.99
N VAL A 121 -8.85 -7.93 -4.68
CA VAL A 121 -8.12 -7.56 -3.46
C VAL A 121 -7.49 -6.17 -3.63
N VAL A 122 -7.91 -5.23 -2.79
CA VAL A 122 -7.31 -3.89 -2.68
C VAL A 122 -6.57 -3.74 -1.35
N TRP A 123 -5.59 -2.85 -1.33
CA TRP A 123 -4.69 -2.62 -0.20
C TRP A 123 -4.88 -1.20 0.35
N ARG A 124 -4.76 -1.06 1.67
CA ARG A 124 -4.65 0.24 2.36
C ARG A 124 -3.65 0.15 3.51
N GLY A 125 -2.98 1.25 3.85
CA GLY A 125 -1.96 1.27 4.90
C GLY A 125 -2.12 2.46 5.84
N VAL A 126 -1.87 2.21 7.12
CA VAL A 126 -1.92 3.18 8.22
C VAL A 126 -0.60 3.14 8.99
N SER A 127 -0.02 4.30 9.29
CA SER A 127 1.21 4.43 10.08
C SER A 127 0.99 4.30 11.61
N GLU A 128 0.11 3.39 12.04
CA GLU A 128 -0.26 3.14 13.45
C GLU A 128 -0.53 1.65 13.69
N ASP A 129 -0.21 1.14 14.90
CA ASP A 129 -0.51 -0.23 15.33
C ASP A 129 -1.93 -0.37 15.90
N ILE A 130 -2.92 -0.11 15.04
CA ILE A 130 -4.34 -0.37 15.30
C ILE A 130 -4.74 -1.82 15.02
N GLY A 131 -3.92 -2.59 14.28
CA GLY A 131 -4.26 -3.95 13.84
C GLY A 131 -4.67 -4.91 14.96
N LYS A 132 -4.02 -4.84 16.12
CA LYS A 132 -4.35 -5.63 17.33
C LYS A 132 -5.79 -5.42 17.86
N ASN A 133 -6.47 -4.36 17.44
CA ASN A 133 -7.84 -4.05 17.86
C ASN A 133 -8.90 -4.83 17.06
N PHE A 134 -8.52 -5.53 15.99
CA PHE A 134 -9.43 -6.32 15.15
C PHE A 134 -9.37 -7.80 15.50
N THR A 135 -10.53 -8.37 15.80
CA THR A 135 -10.71 -9.79 16.12
C THR A 135 -11.49 -10.49 15.01
N LYS A 136 -11.24 -11.78 14.78
CA LYS A 136 -11.91 -12.54 13.72
C LYS A 136 -13.44 -12.50 13.86
N ASN A 137 -14.14 -12.40 12.73
CA ASN A 137 -15.59 -12.29 12.59
C ASN A 137 -16.23 -11.00 13.14
N GLN A 138 -15.47 -10.08 13.73
CA GLN A 138 -15.94 -8.73 14.04
C GLN A 138 -16.41 -8.03 12.74
N THR A 139 -17.49 -7.25 12.83
CA THR A 139 -17.92 -6.31 11.78
C THR A 139 -17.49 -4.90 12.16
N ILE A 140 -17.10 -4.10 11.16
CA ILE A 140 -16.76 -2.68 11.31
C ILE A 140 -17.38 -1.87 10.16
N THR A 141 -17.93 -0.69 10.47
CA THR A 141 -18.45 0.25 9.46
C THR A 141 -17.43 1.38 9.26
N TRP A 142 -16.89 1.52 8.05
CA TRP A 142 -15.82 2.49 7.78
C TRP A 142 -16.42 3.79 7.21
N TRP A 143 -16.72 4.74 8.10
CA TRP A 143 -17.48 5.97 7.77
C TRP A 143 -16.84 6.94 6.78
N THR A 144 -15.51 6.90 6.64
CA THR A 144 -14.77 7.78 5.71
C THR A 144 -14.78 7.26 4.28
N ILE A 145 -14.49 8.12 3.31
CA ILE A 145 -14.25 7.68 1.92
C ILE A 145 -12.86 7.03 1.86
N ASN A 146 -12.76 5.91 1.16
CA ASN A 146 -11.69 4.95 1.38
C ASN A 146 -10.82 4.75 0.14
N SER A 147 -9.82 5.63 -0.02
CA SER A 147 -8.75 5.46 -1.02
C SER A 147 -7.92 4.21 -0.69
N CYS A 148 -7.97 3.23 -1.60
CA CYS A 148 -7.21 1.98 -1.59
C CYS A 148 -6.47 1.84 -2.92
N SER A 149 -5.49 0.95 -3.03
CA SER A 149 -4.77 0.67 -4.28
C SER A 149 -4.79 -0.82 -4.61
N LEU A 150 -4.84 -1.18 -5.91
CA LEU A 150 -4.54 -2.55 -6.34
C LEU A 150 -3.08 -2.93 -6.06
N SER A 151 -2.18 -1.94 -5.99
CA SER A 151 -0.75 -2.15 -5.79
C SER A 151 -0.37 -2.11 -4.31
N VAL A 152 -0.02 -3.27 -3.76
CA VAL A 152 0.61 -3.38 -2.42
C VAL A 152 1.91 -2.58 -2.33
N ASN A 153 2.59 -2.33 -3.45
CA ASN A 153 3.84 -1.56 -3.50
C ASN A 153 3.59 -0.05 -3.37
N VAL A 154 2.47 0.46 -3.90
CA VAL A 154 2.02 1.84 -3.65
C VAL A 154 1.77 2.05 -2.15
N ILE A 155 1.04 1.13 -1.50
CA ILE A 155 0.78 1.18 -0.06
C ILE A 155 2.06 1.05 0.79
N LYS A 156 2.97 0.14 0.44
CA LYS A 156 4.30 0.03 1.08
C LYS A 156 5.15 1.29 0.86
N GLY A 157 5.01 1.97 -0.27
CA GLY A 157 5.65 3.26 -0.55
C GLY A 157 5.18 4.37 0.40
N PHE A 158 3.95 4.32 0.89
CA PHE A 158 3.42 5.25 1.89
C PHE A 158 3.75 4.86 3.33
N LEU A 159 3.72 3.57 3.65
CA LEU A 159 4.12 3.05 4.97
C LEU A 159 5.63 3.12 5.22
N GLY A 160 6.44 3.13 4.15
CA GLY A 160 7.89 3.26 4.24
C GLY A 160 8.54 2.16 5.08
N ASN A 161 9.28 2.57 6.11
CA ASN A 161 9.98 1.68 7.06
C ASN A 161 9.37 1.76 8.47
N GLU A 162 8.12 2.22 8.62
CA GLU A 162 7.51 2.39 9.94
C GLU A 162 7.34 1.04 10.66
N LYS A 163 7.97 0.93 11.83
CA LYS A 163 7.94 -0.29 12.66
C LYS A 163 6.56 -0.58 13.23
N HIS A 164 5.75 0.47 13.36
CA HIS A 164 4.40 0.47 13.90
C HIS A 164 3.46 0.94 12.80
N SER A 165 2.74 0.00 12.20
CA SER A 165 1.86 0.24 11.04
C SER A 165 0.89 -0.91 10.82
N THR A 166 -0.30 -0.61 10.30
CA THR A 166 -1.32 -1.59 9.97
C THR A 166 -1.58 -1.57 8.46
N MET A 167 -1.41 -2.71 7.79
CA MET A 167 -1.79 -2.89 6.39
C MET A 167 -3.06 -3.73 6.31
N PHE A 168 -4.07 -3.19 5.63
CA PHE A 168 -5.32 -3.86 5.33
C PHE A 168 -5.25 -4.51 3.95
N LEU A 169 -5.53 -5.82 3.92
CA LEU A 169 -5.88 -6.57 2.71
C LEU A 169 -7.41 -6.63 2.67
N ILE A 170 -8.03 -6.05 1.65
CA ILE A 170 -9.49 -5.91 1.56
C ILE A 170 -10.00 -6.66 0.34
N GLU A 171 -10.78 -7.72 0.54
CA GLU A 171 -11.60 -8.33 -0.50
C GLU A 171 -12.80 -7.41 -0.77
N ALA A 172 -12.64 -6.50 -1.73
CA ALA A 172 -13.64 -5.50 -2.11
C ALA A 172 -14.55 -6.02 -3.23
N VAL A 173 -15.81 -5.59 -3.24
CA VAL A 173 -16.85 -6.03 -4.18
C VAL A 173 -17.70 -4.89 -4.77
N ASN A 174 -17.66 -3.68 -4.19
CA ASN A 174 -18.24 -2.46 -4.79
C ASN A 174 -17.20 -1.35 -5.08
N GLY A 175 -15.90 -1.63 -4.92
CA GLY A 175 -14.83 -0.64 -5.11
C GLY A 175 -14.83 0.02 -6.49
N LYS A 176 -14.59 1.32 -6.56
CA LYS A 176 -14.68 2.11 -7.81
C LYS A 176 -13.31 2.50 -8.35
N LYS A 177 -12.98 2.04 -9.57
CA LYS A 177 -11.70 2.36 -10.23
C LYS A 177 -11.74 3.78 -10.80
N VAL A 178 -11.01 4.70 -10.17
CA VAL A 178 -10.97 6.13 -10.57
C VAL A 178 -9.93 6.43 -11.65
N SER A 179 -9.23 5.43 -12.19
CA SER A 179 -8.25 5.62 -13.27
C SER A 179 -8.84 6.27 -14.52
N GLY A 180 -8.28 7.41 -14.90
CA GLY A 180 -8.74 8.38 -15.85
C GLY A 180 -9.55 9.54 -15.26
N TYR A 181 -9.59 9.72 -13.93
CA TYR A 181 -10.37 10.75 -13.22
C TYR A 181 -9.70 11.28 -11.94
N THR A 182 -8.44 10.91 -11.68
CA THR A 182 -7.69 11.25 -10.46
C THR A 182 -6.51 12.19 -10.80
N GLU A 183 -6.03 13.00 -9.84
CA GLU A 183 -4.72 13.69 -10.01
C GLU A 183 -3.55 12.68 -10.01
N LEU A 184 -3.76 11.48 -9.45
CA LEU A 184 -2.70 10.52 -9.11
C LEU A 184 -2.92 9.17 -9.80
N GLU A 185 -2.89 9.19 -11.13
CA GLU A 185 -3.14 8.04 -12.02
C GLU A 185 -2.16 6.87 -11.83
N SER A 186 -0.95 7.11 -11.34
CA SER A 186 0.09 6.09 -11.12
C SER A 186 -0.12 5.22 -9.87
N GLU A 187 -1.18 5.47 -9.09
CA GLU A 187 -1.42 4.82 -7.80
C GLU A 187 -2.48 3.70 -7.84
N ASP A 188 -3.02 3.37 -9.02
CA ASP A 188 -4.07 2.35 -9.23
C ASP A 188 -5.24 2.46 -8.22
N GLU A 189 -5.70 3.68 -8.01
CA GLU A 189 -6.66 4.00 -6.95
C GLU A 189 -8.05 3.38 -7.18
N ILE A 190 -8.50 2.66 -6.15
CA ILE A 190 -9.85 2.15 -5.98
C ILE A 190 -10.45 2.85 -4.76
N ILE A 191 -11.58 3.54 -4.96
CA ILE A 191 -12.32 4.17 -3.86
C ILE A 191 -13.42 3.21 -3.39
N LEU A 192 -13.38 2.83 -2.10
CA LEU A 192 -14.54 2.25 -1.41
C LEU A 192 -15.35 3.39 -0.77
N LYS A 193 -16.67 3.24 -0.68
CA LYS A 193 -17.56 4.35 -0.27
C LYS A 193 -17.50 4.65 1.23
N MET A 194 -17.95 5.84 1.58
CA MET A 194 -18.28 6.22 2.97
C MET A 194 -19.35 5.30 3.55
N GLY A 195 -19.08 4.72 4.72
CA GLY A 195 -19.98 3.77 5.38
C GLY A 195 -19.96 2.36 4.78
N THR A 196 -18.91 1.99 4.04
CA THR A 196 -18.72 0.58 3.62
C THR A 196 -18.49 -0.30 4.85
N GLU A 197 -19.20 -1.42 4.94
CA GLU A 197 -19.07 -2.38 6.03
C GLU A 197 -18.09 -3.50 5.67
N PHE A 198 -17.30 -3.93 6.66
CA PHE A 198 -16.32 -4.99 6.51
C PHE A 198 -16.43 -5.99 7.65
N ARG A 199 -16.25 -7.28 7.33
CA ARG A 199 -16.03 -8.34 8.31
C ARG A 199 -14.57 -8.74 8.35
N ILE A 200 -14.01 -8.88 9.55
CA ILE A 200 -12.65 -9.38 9.77
C ILE A 200 -12.61 -10.89 9.45
N LYS A 201 -11.80 -11.29 8.47
CA LYS A 201 -11.70 -12.69 7.98
C LYS A 201 -10.89 -13.60 8.90
N SER A 202 -9.86 -13.04 9.51
CA SER A 202 -8.90 -13.71 10.40
C SER A 202 -8.38 -12.71 11.42
N ASP A 203 -7.96 -13.21 12.58
CA ASP A 203 -7.29 -12.41 13.60
C ASP A 203 -6.05 -11.72 13.02
N ALA A 204 -5.76 -10.51 13.50
CA ALA A 204 -4.71 -9.68 12.92
C ALA A 204 -3.32 -10.32 13.09
N MET A 205 -2.58 -10.42 11.98
CA MET A 205 -1.25 -11.04 11.97
C MET A 205 -0.19 -10.00 12.29
N GLU A 206 0.42 -10.09 13.49
CA GLU A 206 1.61 -9.33 13.83
C GLU A 206 2.83 -9.86 13.06
N HIS A 207 3.54 -8.99 12.35
CA HIS A 207 4.85 -9.30 11.76
C HIS A 207 5.98 -9.05 12.77
N PRO A 208 7.13 -9.75 12.67
CA PRO A 208 8.26 -9.66 13.63
C PRO A 208 8.97 -8.30 13.80
N LYS A 209 8.38 -7.21 13.32
CA LYS A 209 8.88 -5.83 13.47
C LYS A 209 7.91 -4.89 14.22
N GLY A 210 6.69 -5.35 14.55
CA GLY A 210 5.63 -4.58 15.24
C GLY A 210 4.39 -4.34 14.38
N SER A 211 4.56 -4.23 13.05
CA SER A 211 3.49 -3.98 12.10
C SER A 211 2.46 -5.12 11.98
N TYR A 212 1.18 -4.79 11.77
CA TYR A 212 0.06 -5.73 11.66
C TYR A 212 -0.49 -5.85 10.23
N HIS A 213 -0.91 -7.06 9.84
CA HIS A 213 -1.79 -7.28 8.68
C HIS A 213 -3.21 -7.62 9.15
N VAL A 214 -4.22 -7.00 8.54
CA VAL A 214 -5.64 -7.22 8.83
C VAL A 214 -6.36 -7.60 7.53
N HIS A 215 -7.11 -8.70 7.54
CA HIS A 215 -7.86 -9.18 6.38
C HIS A 215 -9.33 -8.82 6.51
N LEU A 216 -9.81 -7.93 5.64
CA LEU A 216 -11.20 -7.48 5.54
C LEU A 216 -11.91 -8.15 4.36
N ILE A 217 -13.20 -8.43 4.51
CA ILE A 217 -14.13 -8.72 3.41
C ILE A 217 -15.21 -7.65 3.42
N GLU A 218 -15.45 -6.98 2.30
CA GLU A 218 -16.59 -6.06 2.15
C GLU A 218 -17.93 -6.83 2.20
N ILE A 219 -18.89 -6.30 2.96
CA ILE A 219 -20.24 -6.88 3.07
C ILE A 219 -21.13 -6.27 1.96
N ASP A 220 -21.65 -7.10 1.06
CA ASP A 220 -22.56 -6.70 -0.03
C ASP A 220 -24.01 -7.04 0.33
N GLU A 221 -24.78 -6.05 0.78
CA GLU A 221 -26.24 -6.16 1.05
C GLU A 221 -27.04 -6.62 -0.18
N LYS A 222 -26.47 -6.54 -1.39
CA LYS A 222 -27.12 -6.91 -2.66
C LYS A 222 -26.71 -8.28 -3.17
N ALA A 223 -25.79 -8.96 -2.50
CA ALA A 223 -25.68 -10.40 -2.67
C ALA A 223 -27.02 -11.03 -2.22
N PRO A 224 -27.65 -11.93 -3.00
CA PRO A 224 -28.77 -12.70 -2.47
C PRO A 224 -28.27 -13.42 -1.22
N SER A 225 -29.08 -13.42 -0.15
CA SER A 225 -28.68 -14.03 1.11
C SER A 225 -28.36 -15.51 0.87
N VAL A 226 -27.07 -15.84 0.89
CA VAL A 226 -26.63 -17.20 1.19
C VAL A 226 -27.30 -17.53 2.52
N PRO A 227 -28.18 -18.54 2.58
CA PRO A 227 -28.86 -18.88 3.82
C PRO A 227 -27.79 -19.12 4.88
N SER A 228 -27.91 -18.44 6.02
CA SER A 228 -26.92 -18.44 7.10
C SER A 228 -26.39 -19.85 7.31
N GLU A 229 -25.09 -20.08 7.06
CA GLU A 229 -24.52 -21.44 7.03
C GLU A 229 -24.93 -22.18 8.30
N PRO A 230 -25.69 -23.29 8.20
CA PRO A 230 -26.07 -24.07 9.37
C PRO A 230 -24.81 -24.76 9.91
N ASP A 231 -24.21 -24.13 10.93
CA ASP A 231 -22.96 -24.51 11.59
C ASP A 231 -21.87 -25.00 10.63
N ALA A 232 -21.22 -24.04 9.95
CA ALA A 232 -20.15 -24.23 8.96
C ALA A 232 -19.29 -25.49 9.23
N PRO A 233 -19.30 -26.49 8.33
CA PRO A 233 -18.97 -27.87 8.67
C PRO A 233 -17.54 -28.02 9.22
N MET A 234 -17.47 -28.44 10.49
CA MET A 234 -16.26 -28.61 11.30
C MET A 234 -15.10 -29.24 10.50
N PHE A 235 -14.07 -28.43 10.20
CA PHE A 235 -12.95 -28.83 9.35
C PHE A 235 -12.34 -30.18 9.77
N LYS A 236 -12.29 -31.14 8.82
CA LYS A 236 -11.83 -32.51 9.06
C LYS A 236 -10.33 -32.52 9.44
N LYS A 237 -10.03 -32.73 10.74
CA LYS A 237 -8.66 -33.04 11.22
C LYS A 237 -8.07 -34.23 10.46
N ASN A 238 -6.73 -34.28 10.35
CA ASN A 238 -5.95 -35.31 9.68
C ASN A 238 -6.19 -35.41 8.15
N THR A 239 -6.24 -34.27 7.45
CA THR A 239 -6.55 -34.22 6.01
C THR A 239 -5.39 -33.65 5.19
N ILE A 240 -5.02 -34.35 4.11
CA ILE A 240 -4.12 -33.83 3.05
C ILE A 240 -4.93 -33.27 1.88
N PHE A 241 -4.32 -32.33 1.16
CA PHE A 241 -4.85 -31.73 -0.05
C PHE A 241 -3.92 -32.08 -1.21
N ILE A 242 -4.45 -32.55 -2.34
CA ILE A 242 -3.69 -32.82 -3.56
C ILE A 242 -4.29 -31.96 -4.69
N GLN A 243 -3.52 -31.01 -5.18
CA GLN A 243 -3.93 -30.05 -6.23
C GLN A 243 -3.24 -30.37 -7.56
N GLY A 244 -3.83 -29.95 -8.68
CA GLY A 244 -3.24 -30.19 -10.01
C GLY A 244 -3.50 -31.59 -10.57
N LEU A 245 -4.62 -32.22 -10.19
CA LEU A 245 -4.99 -33.55 -10.70
C LEU A 245 -5.47 -33.47 -12.16
N PRO A 246 -5.28 -34.52 -12.99
CA PRO A 246 -5.66 -34.49 -14.40
C PRO A 246 -7.18 -34.37 -14.60
N SER A 247 -7.66 -33.18 -14.97
CA SER A 247 -9.09 -32.90 -15.17
C SER A 247 -9.73 -33.61 -16.37
N THR A 248 -8.91 -34.24 -17.21
CA THR A 248 -9.30 -35.18 -18.28
C THR A 248 -9.61 -36.60 -17.78
N MET A 249 -9.23 -36.96 -16.55
CA MET A 249 -9.48 -38.29 -15.99
C MET A 249 -10.91 -38.40 -15.43
N PRO A 250 -11.63 -39.51 -15.67
CA PRO A 250 -12.93 -39.73 -15.02
C PRO A 250 -12.80 -39.75 -13.49
N LYS A 251 -13.69 -39.04 -12.79
CA LYS A 251 -13.63 -38.92 -11.31
C LYS A 251 -13.59 -40.26 -10.58
N GLN A 252 -14.24 -41.31 -11.09
CA GLN A 252 -14.17 -42.64 -10.48
C GLN A 252 -12.75 -43.24 -10.59
N LEU A 253 -12.14 -43.22 -11.78
CA LEU A 253 -10.77 -43.71 -11.97
C LEU A 253 -9.74 -42.91 -11.15
N LEU A 254 -9.96 -41.60 -10.98
CA LEU A 254 -9.14 -40.74 -10.12
C LEU A 254 -9.31 -41.09 -8.63
N PHE A 255 -10.54 -41.39 -8.19
CA PHE A 255 -10.84 -41.87 -6.84
C PHE A 255 -10.18 -43.23 -6.59
N ASP A 256 -10.31 -44.18 -7.52
CA ASP A 256 -9.77 -45.53 -7.41
C ASP A 256 -8.23 -45.50 -7.36
N THR A 257 -7.59 -44.67 -8.19
CA THR A 257 -6.13 -44.44 -8.17
C THR A 257 -5.65 -43.91 -6.81
N LEU A 258 -6.34 -42.88 -6.27
CA LEU A 258 -6.00 -42.31 -4.96
C LEU A 258 -6.33 -43.28 -3.80
N TRP A 259 -7.34 -44.12 -3.96
CA TRP A 259 -7.69 -45.15 -2.99
C TRP A 259 -6.63 -46.24 -2.94
N ASP A 260 -6.23 -46.83 -4.07
CA ASP A 260 -5.21 -47.89 -4.09
C ASP A 260 -3.87 -47.38 -3.54
N GLU A 261 -3.49 -46.14 -3.87
CA GLU A 261 -2.25 -45.55 -3.36
C GLU A 261 -2.31 -45.21 -1.85
N PHE A 262 -3.37 -44.58 -1.34
CA PHE A 262 -3.40 -44.11 0.06
C PHE A 262 -4.08 -45.08 1.04
N SER A 263 -4.83 -46.10 0.59
CA SER A 263 -5.46 -47.09 1.48
C SER A 263 -4.47 -47.96 2.27
N THR A 264 -3.23 -48.04 1.78
CA THR A 264 -2.10 -48.70 2.45
C THR A 264 -1.43 -47.81 3.50
N VAL A 265 -1.64 -46.49 3.46
CA VAL A 265 -0.94 -45.50 4.32
C VAL A 265 -1.78 -45.16 5.55
N GLY A 266 -1.75 -46.08 6.51
CA GLY A 266 -2.66 -46.06 7.64
C GLY A 266 -4.13 -46.23 7.19
N ARG A 267 -5.05 -46.24 8.16
CA ARG A 267 -6.47 -46.38 7.81
C ARG A 267 -7.05 -45.01 7.45
N ILE A 268 -7.32 -44.80 6.16
CA ILE A 268 -8.20 -43.72 5.67
C ILE A 268 -9.50 -43.71 6.50
N LYS A 269 -10.02 -42.51 6.77
CA LYS A 269 -11.30 -42.33 7.48
C LYS A 269 -12.41 -42.90 6.60
N ILE A 270 -13.23 -43.76 7.19
CA ILE A 270 -14.44 -44.27 6.54
C ILE A 270 -15.57 -43.46 7.15
N ASP A 271 -16.42 -42.90 6.30
CA ASP A 271 -17.65 -42.25 6.71
C ASP A 271 -18.56 -43.26 7.41
N LYS A 272 -19.09 -42.90 8.58
CA LYS A 272 -19.96 -43.76 9.36
C LYS A 272 -21.34 -43.92 8.72
N GLU A 273 -21.81 -42.91 7.99
CA GLU A 273 -23.14 -42.89 7.38
C GLU A 273 -23.10 -43.61 6.03
N ASN A 274 -22.25 -43.14 5.11
CA ASN A 274 -22.17 -43.67 3.75
C ASN A 274 -21.30 -44.93 3.60
N LYS A 275 -20.56 -45.35 4.64
CA LYS A 275 -19.57 -46.46 4.63
C LYS A 275 -18.45 -46.32 3.57
N LYS A 276 -18.29 -45.14 2.96
CA LYS A 276 -17.28 -44.85 1.93
C LYS A 276 -15.99 -44.28 2.52
N PRO A 277 -14.84 -44.42 1.83
CA PRO A 277 -13.63 -43.65 2.14
C PRO A 277 -13.87 -42.13 2.09
N CYS A 278 -13.27 -41.39 3.01
CA CYS A 278 -13.19 -39.93 2.95
C CYS A 278 -12.08 -39.48 1.97
N ILE A 279 -12.36 -39.69 0.68
CA ILE A 279 -11.63 -39.09 -0.45
C ILE A 279 -12.65 -38.22 -1.20
N ASP A 280 -12.59 -36.91 -1.01
CA ASP A 280 -13.54 -35.96 -1.57
C ASP A 280 -12.93 -35.29 -2.82
N LEU A 281 -13.60 -35.40 -3.98
CA LEU A 281 -13.07 -34.94 -5.28
C LEU A 281 -13.79 -33.70 -5.83
N TYR A 282 -13.09 -32.58 -5.81
CA TYR A 282 -13.57 -31.27 -6.21
C TYR A 282 -13.10 -30.89 -7.62
N ARG A 283 -13.83 -29.95 -8.24
CA ARG A 283 -13.51 -29.34 -9.54
C ARG A 283 -13.60 -27.84 -9.40
N ARG A 284 -12.58 -27.11 -9.84
CA ARG A 284 -12.54 -25.65 -9.80
C ARG A 284 -12.32 -25.07 -11.19
N GLU A 285 -13.20 -24.16 -11.59
CA GLU A 285 -12.93 -23.25 -12.70
C GLU A 285 -11.89 -22.22 -12.24
N THR A 286 -10.83 -22.08 -13.03
CA THR A 286 -9.82 -21.02 -12.85
C THR A 286 -10.08 -19.88 -13.83
N ASN A 287 -9.57 -18.68 -13.53
CA ASN A 287 -9.83 -17.47 -14.32
C ASN A 287 -9.28 -17.52 -15.77
N GLU A 288 -8.51 -18.55 -16.13
CA GLU A 288 -7.98 -18.80 -17.48
C GLU A 288 -8.80 -19.85 -18.25
N ALA A 289 -10.02 -20.15 -17.78
CA ALA A 289 -10.93 -21.18 -18.31
C ALA A 289 -10.38 -22.63 -18.29
N GLN A 290 -9.25 -22.87 -17.61
CA GLN A 290 -8.78 -24.22 -17.32
C GLN A 290 -9.47 -24.78 -16.06
N LEU A 291 -9.95 -26.02 -16.16
CA LEU A 291 -10.46 -26.79 -15.04
C LEU A 291 -9.31 -27.47 -14.31
N SER A 292 -9.13 -27.19 -13.02
CA SER A 292 -8.27 -27.97 -12.14
C SER A 292 -9.11 -28.78 -11.15
N ASP A 293 -8.87 -30.09 -11.12
CA ASP A 293 -9.45 -30.97 -10.12
C ASP A 293 -8.49 -31.10 -8.93
N TYR A 294 -9.05 -31.25 -7.73
CA TYR A 294 -8.29 -31.43 -6.49
C TYR A 294 -8.99 -32.41 -5.54
N ALA A 295 -8.20 -33.08 -4.71
CA ALA A 295 -8.66 -34.07 -3.74
C ALA A 295 -8.37 -33.65 -2.30
N GLU A 296 -9.31 -33.95 -1.40
CA GLU A 296 -9.09 -33.98 0.05
C GLU A 296 -9.13 -35.44 0.53
N ILE A 297 -8.11 -35.88 1.27
CA ILE A 297 -8.05 -37.25 1.83
C ILE A 297 -7.91 -37.17 3.35
N THR A 298 -8.91 -37.63 4.10
CA THR A 298 -8.92 -37.63 5.57
C THR A 298 -8.50 -38.99 6.14
N PHE A 299 -7.52 -39.02 7.04
CA PHE A 299 -7.03 -40.21 7.73
C PHE A 299 -7.59 -40.36 9.16
N LYS A 300 -7.57 -41.57 9.73
CA LYS A 300 -8.01 -41.82 11.11
C LYS A 300 -7.00 -41.35 12.19
N LYS A 301 -5.77 -41.00 11.81
CA LYS A 301 -4.68 -40.58 12.70
C LYS A 301 -3.86 -39.43 12.09
N GLU A 302 -3.29 -38.59 12.94
CA GLU A 302 -2.32 -37.54 12.58
C GLU A 302 -1.03 -38.15 12.01
N GLU A 303 -0.54 -39.24 12.62
CA GLU A 303 0.66 -40.00 12.19
C GLU A 303 0.64 -40.38 10.70
N ALA A 304 -0.53 -40.80 10.20
CA ALA A 304 -0.72 -41.24 8.81
C ALA A 304 -0.62 -40.07 7.81
N VAL A 305 -0.82 -38.82 8.24
CA VAL A 305 -0.64 -37.64 7.38
C VAL A 305 0.84 -37.49 7.00
N ALA A 306 1.74 -37.64 7.97
CA ALA A 306 3.19 -37.57 7.74
C ALA A 306 3.73 -38.77 6.92
N GLU A 307 3.08 -39.93 7.04
CA GLU A 307 3.37 -41.11 6.21
C GLU A 307 2.86 -40.93 4.77
N ALA A 308 1.69 -40.33 4.58
CA ALA A 308 1.09 -40.06 3.26
C ALA A 308 1.93 -39.10 2.41
N ILE A 309 2.48 -38.04 3.01
CA ILE A 309 3.41 -37.13 2.33
C ILE A 309 4.66 -37.90 1.87
N LYS A 310 5.27 -38.67 2.78
CA LYS A 310 6.48 -39.46 2.45
C LYS A 310 6.23 -40.49 1.35
N LYS A 311 5.05 -41.09 1.28
CA LYS A 311 4.71 -41.98 0.17
C LYS A 311 4.50 -41.19 -1.12
N TYR A 312 3.81 -40.05 -1.08
CA TYR A 312 3.62 -39.17 -2.23
C TYR A 312 4.97 -38.71 -2.83
N ASP A 313 5.91 -38.27 -1.99
CA ASP A 313 7.27 -37.87 -2.41
C ASP A 313 8.10 -39.02 -3.02
N GLN A 314 7.62 -40.27 -2.92
CA GLN A 314 8.24 -41.48 -3.48
C GLN A 314 7.45 -42.05 -4.68
N MET A 315 6.22 -41.60 -4.93
CA MET A 315 5.37 -42.08 -6.03
C MET A 315 5.95 -41.68 -7.38
N HIS A 316 6.28 -42.69 -8.20
CA HIS A 316 6.64 -42.51 -9.61
C HIS A 316 5.42 -42.83 -10.51
N VAL A 317 4.28 -42.20 -10.21
CA VAL A 317 2.99 -42.43 -10.89
C VAL A 317 2.83 -41.38 -12.01
N PRO A 318 2.94 -41.76 -13.31
CA PRO A 318 3.06 -40.77 -14.39
C PRO A 318 1.89 -39.80 -14.53
N THR A 319 0.69 -40.18 -14.05
CA THR A 319 -0.52 -39.36 -14.04
C THR A 319 -0.57 -38.33 -12.90
N LEU A 320 0.33 -38.40 -11.91
CA LEU A 320 0.39 -37.47 -10.77
C LEU A 320 1.62 -36.55 -10.78
N ASN A 321 2.54 -36.70 -11.75
CA ASN A 321 3.82 -35.96 -11.82
C ASN A 321 3.72 -34.42 -11.78
N ASN A 322 2.56 -33.83 -12.07
CA ASN A 322 2.33 -32.37 -12.04
C ASN A 322 1.54 -31.90 -10.79
N ALA A 323 1.10 -32.80 -9.93
CA ALA A 323 0.29 -32.47 -8.77
C ALA A 323 1.15 -32.01 -7.58
N GLN A 324 0.55 -31.27 -6.64
CA GLN A 324 1.18 -30.78 -5.43
C GLN A 324 0.40 -31.23 -4.19
N ILE A 325 1.10 -31.83 -3.22
CA ILE A 325 0.55 -32.23 -1.93
C ILE A 325 0.76 -31.13 -0.87
N GLY A 326 -0.24 -30.94 0.00
CA GLY A 326 -0.17 -29.99 1.10
C GLY A 326 -0.91 -30.47 2.36
N VAL A 327 -0.47 -29.96 3.51
CA VAL A 327 -1.09 -30.20 4.83
C VAL A 327 -1.61 -28.90 5.39
N LYS A 328 -2.82 -28.91 5.93
CA LYS A 328 -3.38 -27.77 6.67
C LYS A 328 -2.77 -27.74 8.09
N GLN A 329 -1.91 -26.76 8.38
CA GLN A 329 -1.32 -26.60 9.71
C GLN A 329 -2.37 -26.22 10.77
N SER A 330 -2.91 -27.24 11.43
CA SER A 330 -3.60 -27.12 12.72
C SER A 330 -3.35 -28.39 13.50
N GLU A 331 -2.64 -28.27 14.62
CA GLU A 331 -2.04 -29.38 15.38
C GLU A 331 -0.89 -30.10 14.64
N MET A 332 0.33 -29.70 14.98
CA MET A 332 1.48 -30.61 15.08
C MET A 332 2.38 -30.05 16.21
N LYS A 333 2.54 -30.79 17.31
CA LYS A 333 3.30 -30.30 18.48
C LYS A 333 4.81 -30.45 18.24
N SER A 334 5.50 -29.32 18.10
CA SER A 334 6.94 -29.15 18.37
C SER A 334 7.89 -30.24 17.82
N GLY A 335 8.30 -30.13 16.56
CA GLY A 335 9.38 -30.98 16.03
C GLY A 335 9.91 -30.57 14.65
N LEU A 336 11.24 -30.47 14.53
CA LEU A 336 12.01 -30.53 13.28
C LEU A 336 11.71 -29.51 12.16
N LEU A 337 12.05 -28.24 12.45
CA LEU A 337 12.99 -27.52 11.58
C LEU A 337 14.18 -27.08 12.43
N ARG A 338 15.34 -27.74 12.25
CA ARG A 338 16.58 -27.39 12.96
C ARG A 338 17.40 -26.39 12.14
N GLN A 339 17.48 -25.16 12.61
CA GLN A 339 18.79 -24.47 12.66
C GLN A 339 19.36 -24.63 14.07
N ALA A 340 20.69 -24.57 14.21
CA ALA A 340 21.36 -24.90 15.46
C ALA A 340 21.52 -23.69 16.41
N ASN A 341 21.43 -23.99 17.71
CA ASN A 341 22.03 -23.37 18.91
C ASN A 341 22.82 -22.05 18.76
N SER A 342 22.80 -21.09 19.70
CA SER A 342 22.28 -21.06 21.10
C SER A 342 21.89 -19.61 21.49
N GLN A 343 20.86 -19.33 22.30
CA GLN A 343 20.71 -19.59 23.76
C GLN A 343 21.75 -18.89 24.65
N VAL A 344 21.42 -18.27 25.80
CA VAL A 344 20.15 -18.28 26.60
C VAL A 344 19.60 -16.83 26.83
N LEU A 345 19.18 -16.23 27.97
CA LEU A 345 19.09 -16.55 29.44
C LEU A 345 17.86 -15.83 30.10
N THR A 346 17.98 -15.29 31.33
CA THR A 346 16.92 -14.85 32.31
C THR A 346 17.08 -13.38 32.81
N LYS A 347 16.18 -12.68 33.53
CA LYS A 347 14.69 -12.65 33.76
C LYS A 347 14.34 -11.31 34.54
N PRO A 348 13.29 -11.08 35.41
CA PRO A 348 12.50 -9.82 35.41
C PRO A 348 12.51 -9.01 36.75
N VAL A 349 11.41 -8.27 37.09
CA VAL A 349 11.06 -7.53 38.36
C VAL A 349 11.47 -6.02 38.35
N SER A 350 10.68 -4.99 38.75
CA SER A 350 9.23 -4.80 39.08
C SER A 350 8.79 -3.29 39.19
N HIS A 351 7.47 -3.07 39.39
CA HIS A 351 6.75 -1.92 40.04
C HIS A 351 6.14 -0.72 39.25
N LEU A 352 5.00 -0.27 39.82
CA LEU A 352 4.06 0.86 39.60
C LEU A 352 3.59 1.33 41.02
N PRO A 353 2.77 2.38 41.25
CA PRO A 353 2.13 3.40 40.36
C PRO A 353 2.83 4.80 40.48
N GLU A 354 2.30 6.05 40.57
CA GLU A 354 1.01 6.78 40.81
C GLU A 354 1.06 8.20 40.15
N LEU A 355 0.13 9.16 40.39
CA LEU A 355 -1.30 9.28 40.01
C LEU A 355 -1.93 10.60 40.58
N VAL A 356 -1.95 11.71 39.80
CA VAL A 356 -2.78 12.96 39.98
C VAL A 356 -2.58 13.78 41.31
N PRO A 357 -3.20 14.98 41.57
CA PRO A 357 -4.25 15.76 40.86
C PRO A 357 -4.06 17.31 40.66
N LEU A 358 -5.03 17.85 39.91
CA LEU A 358 -5.59 19.22 39.70
C LEU A 358 -5.31 20.42 40.66
N MET A 359 -5.29 21.65 40.09
CA MET A 359 -6.04 22.89 40.44
C MET A 359 -5.41 24.16 39.76
N SER A 360 -6.03 25.33 39.53
CA SER A 360 -7.45 25.72 39.37
C SER A 360 -7.61 27.17 38.80
N ILE A 361 -8.54 27.35 37.85
CA ILE A 361 -9.36 28.54 37.50
C ILE A 361 -8.90 29.97 37.90
N SER A 362 -8.87 30.88 36.91
CA SER A 362 -9.38 32.26 37.06
C SER A 362 -10.00 32.76 35.73
N VAL A 363 -10.99 33.67 35.81
CA VAL A 363 -11.76 34.19 34.66
C VAL A 363 -11.96 35.69 34.80
N SER A 364 -11.64 36.49 33.77
CA SER A 364 -12.02 37.91 33.71
C SER A 364 -11.98 38.49 32.28
N SER A 365 -12.75 39.57 32.10
CA SER A 365 -12.80 40.51 30.95
C SER A 365 -13.11 39.96 29.53
N LEU A 366 -14.27 40.36 29.02
CA LEU A 366 -14.68 40.22 27.61
C LEU A 366 -14.15 41.39 26.75
N THR A 367 -13.00 41.24 26.11
CA THR A 367 -12.65 41.92 24.85
C THR A 367 -11.57 41.16 24.10
N ASN A 368 -11.90 40.61 22.92
CA ASN A 368 -10.90 40.07 22.00
C ASN A 368 -10.64 41.08 20.86
N PRO A 369 -9.54 41.86 20.89
CA PRO A 369 -9.08 42.59 19.71
C PRO A 369 -8.62 41.60 18.63
N VAL A 370 -8.68 42.02 17.36
CA VAL A 370 -8.21 41.18 16.23
C VAL A 370 -6.72 40.86 16.42
N PRO A 371 -6.31 39.57 16.42
CA PRO A 371 -4.91 39.23 16.58
C PRO A 371 -4.12 39.67 15.33
N PRO A 372 -2.96 40.35 15.50
CA PRO A 372 -2.11 40.68 14.36
C PRO A 372 -1.58 39.41 13.68
N PRO A 373 -1.31 39.44 12.36
CA PRO A 373 -0.91 38.26 11.60
C PRO A 373 0.33 37.60 12.22
N SER A 374 0.22 36.29 12.47
CA SER A 374 1.28 35.53 13.15
C SER A 374 2.57 35.53 12.34
N LYS A 375 3.67 36.02 12.94
CA LYS A 375 4.99 36.03 12.31
C LYS A 375 5.40 34.59 11.88
N PRO A 376 6.06 34.42 10.72
CA PRO A 376 6.48 33.11 10.23
C PRO A 376 7.39 32.39 11.25
N LYS A 377 7.15 31.09 11.46
CA LYS A 377 7.90 30.26 12.41
C LYS A 377 9.23 29.79 11.80
N TRP A 378 10.29 30.60 11.93
CA TRP A 378 11.66 30.29 11.47
C TRP A 378 12.37 29.12 12.21
N GLY A 379 11.66 28.34 13.03
CA GLY A 379 12.23 27.33 13.95
C GLY A 379 12.26 25.88 13.46
N LYS A 380 12.16 25.62 12.14
CA LYS A 380 12.08 24.23 11.61
C LYS A 380 13.40 23.47 11.65
N TRP A 381 14.54 24.17 11.60
CA TRP A 381 15.85 23.57 11.36
C TRP A 381 16.62 23.34 12.66
N LYS A 382 17.17 22.14 12.84
CA LYS A 382 18.11 21.85 13.94
C LYS A 382 19.47 22.45 13.58
N GLN A 383 20.11 23.14 14.53
CA GLN A 383 21.39 23.82 14.32
C GLN A 383 22.59 22.85 14.22
N ASN A 384 22.45 21.60 14.71
CA ASN A 384 23.51 20.61 14.69
C ASN A 384 23.30 19.63 13.53
N ALA A 385 24.22 19.65 12.56
CA ALA A 385 24.29 18.67 11.48
C ALA A 385 25.04 17.39 11.90
N ILE A 386 24.89 16.31 11.13
CA ILE A 386 25.68 15.08 11.25
C ILE A 386 26.20 14.67 9.88
N THR A 387 27.37 14.06 9.83
CA THR A 387 27.91 13.43 8.61
C THR A 387 27.10 12.17 8.29
N VAL A 388 26.40 12.18 7.16
CA VAL A 388 25.66 11.02 6.64
C VAL A 388 26.36 10.33 5.45
N ALA A 389 27.49 10.90 5.04
CA ALA A 389 28.22 10.55 3.82
C ALA A 389 29.70 10.95 3.97
N GLY A 390 30.62 10.05 3.64
CA GLY A 390 32.06 10.30 3.70
C GLY A 390 32.60 10.48 5.12
N GLY A 391 33.40 11.53 5.33
CA GLY A 391 34.08 11.81 6.61
C GLY A 391 35.48 11.19 6.74
N ASN A 392 35.84 10.23 5.88
CA ASN A 392 37.14 9.52 5.92
C ASN A 392 38.26 10.20 5.12
N GLY A 393 38.22 11.53 5.02
CA GLY A 393 39.14 12.35 4.21
C GLY A 393 38.78 12.43 2.73
N GLN A 394 39.59 13.19 1.98
CA GLN A 394 39.48 13.33 0.52
C GLN A 394 40.16 12.14 -0.16
N GLY A 395 39.48 11.50 -1.11
CA GLY A 395 40.05 10.39 -1.87
C GLY A 395 39.02 9.62 -2.69
N HIS A 396 39.45 8.48 -3.25
CA HIS A 396 38.71 7.72 -4.26
C HIS A 396 38.04 6.43 -3.76
N GLU A 397 38.28 6.04 -2.51
CA GLU A 397 37.67 4.83 -1.91
C GLU A 397 36.14 4.95 -1.80
N LEU A 398 35.44 3.84 -1.57
CA LEU A 398 33.99 3.83 -1.42
C LEU A 398 33.50 4.52 -0.13
N ASN A 399 34.35 4.68 0.88
CA ASN A 399 34.08 5.45 2.09
C ASN A 399 34.56 6.91 2.03
N GLN A 400 35.06 7.37 0.86
CA GLN A 400 35.63 8.70 0.63
C GLN A 400 34.91 9.45 -0.51
N LEU A 401 35.14 10.76 -0.58
CA LEU A 401 34.65 11.67 -1.62
C LEU A 401 35.76 12.63 -2.05
N ASN A 402 35.58 13.27 -3.20
CA ASN A 402 36.50 14.26 -3.75
C ASN A 402 35.71 15.46 -4.32
N TRP A 403 35.71 16.57 -3.55
CA TRP A 403 34.97 17.81 -3.84
C TRP A 403 33.47 17.62 -4.18
N PRO A 404 32.69 16.86 -3.38
CA PRO A 404 31.28 16.58 -3.67
C PRO A 404 30.46 17.87 -3.83
N GLN A 405 29.57 17.87 -4.83
CA GLN A 405 28.75 19.04 -5.20
C GLN A 405 27.27 18.78 -4.87
N GLY A 406 26.43 18.58 -5.87
CA GLY A 406 25.00 18.34 -5.73
C GLY A 406 24.67 17.02 -5.03
N ILE A 407 23.51 17.03 -4.37
CA ILE A 407 23.03 15.92 -3.53
C ILE A 407 21.51 15.77 -3.68
N PHE A 408 21.08 14.60 -4.14
CA PHE A 408 19.69 14.16 -4.05
C PHE A 408 19.48 13.34 -2.77
N SER A 409 18.30 13.43 -2.16
CA SER A 409 17.93 12.54 -1.04
C SER A 409 16.53 11.96 -1.25
N ASP A 410 16.40 10.65 -1.02
CA ASP A 410 15.13 9.93 -1.16
C ASP A 410 14.31 9.92 0.14
N LYS A 411 13.07 9.42 0.07
CA LYS A 411 12.17 9.32 1.24
C LYS A 411 12.67 8.33 2.32
N LYS A 412 13.67 7.47 2.03
CA LYS A 412 14.32 6.54 2.96
C LYS A 412 15.62 7.10 3.55
N LYS A 413 16.01 8.34 3.21
CA LYS A 413 17.30 8.99 3.55
C LYS A 413 18.51 8.32 2.90
N HIS A 414 18.32 7.63 1.77
CA HIS A 414 19.43 7.34 0.87
C HIS A 414 19.81 8.66 0.17
N VAL A 415 21.10 8.87 -0.07
CA VAL A 415 21.60 10.07 -0.75
C VAL A 415 22.38 9.68 -2.01
N LEU A 416 22.11 10.38 -3.11
CA LEU A 416 22.94 10.32 -4.31
C LEU A 416 23.81 11.57 -4.33
N ILE A 417 25.12 11.40 -4.48
CA ILE A 417 26.09 12.49 -4.43
C ILE A 417 26.85 12.58 -5.76
N ALA A 418 26.90 13.78 -6.32
CA ALA A 418 27.80 14.12 -7.42
C ALA A 418 29.24 14.24 -6.88
N ASP A 419 29.99 13.14 -6.96
CA ASP A 419 31.37 13.02 -6.48
C ASP A 419 32.34 13.56 -7.54
N TYR A 420 32.25 14.88 -7.74
CA TYR A 420 32.82 15.69 -8.82
C TYR A 420 34.26 15.31 -9.20
N GLY A 421 35.17 15.32 -8.23
CA GLY A 421 36.60 15.08 -8.44
C GLY A 421 36.96 13.60 -8.64
N ASN A 422 36.02 12.69 -8.39
CA ASN A 422 36.16 11.26 -8.67
C ASN A 422 35.38 10.83 -9.94
N HIS A 423 34.75 11.77 -10.65
CA HIS A 423 34.06 11.52 -11.92
C HIS A 423 32.97 10.43 -11.82
N ARG A 424 32.20 10.42 -10.74
CA ARG A 424 31.20 9.38 -10.42
C ARG A 424 29.98 9.92 -9.66
N ILE A 425 28.89 9.16 -9.68
CA ILE A 425 27.77 9.30 -8.74
C ILE A 425 27.78 8.14 -7.76
N VAL A 426 27.65 8.45 -6.47
CA VAL A 426 27.64 7.47 -5.38
C VAL A 426 26.28 7.48 -4.67
N GLU A 427 25.65 6.31 -4.49
CA GLU A 427 24.56 6.12 -3.52
C GLU A 427 25.15 5.79 -2.15
N TRP A 428 24.81 6.58 -1.12
CA TRP A 428 24.89 6.16 0.28
C TRP A 428 23.52 5.77 0.79
N LYS A 429 23.39 4.53 1.27
CA LYS A 429 22.19 4.04 1.97
C LYS A 429 22.22 4.54 3.42
N TYR A 430 21.06 4.72 4.05
CA TYR A 430 20.99 5.33 5.38
C TYR A 430 21.78 4.52 6.44
N ASN A 431 22.72 5.18 7.12
CA ASN A 431 23.70 4.60 8.06
C ASN A 431 24.73 3.61 7.45
N ALA A 432 24.93 3.60 6.13
CA ALA A 432 26.02 2.82 5.53
C ALA A 432 27.38 3.51 5.72
N ILE A 433 28.44 2.71 5.93
CA ILE A 433 29.82 3.20 6.15
C ILE A 433 30.59 3.49 4.85
N GLU A 434 30.11 2.95 3.74
CA GLU A 434 30.66 3.08 2.39
C GLU A 434 29.51 3.19 1.39
N GLY A 435 29.78 3.84 0.25
CA GLY A 435 28.82 4.09 -0.81
C GLY A 435 28.96 3.13 -1.99
N GLN A 436 27.94 3.10 -2.84
CA GLN A 436 27.91 2.30 -4.06
C GLN A 436 27.98 3.20 -5.29
N ILE A 437 28.91 2.96 -6.20
CA ILE A 437 28.96 3.67 -7.49
C ILE A 437 27.75 3.23 -8.33
N ILE A 438 26.96 4.19 -8.81
CA ILE A 438 25.77 3.94 -9.65
C ILE A 438 25.86 4.54 -11.06
N ALA A 439 26.76 5.50 -11.28
CA ALA A 439 27.07 6.08 -12.58
C ALA A 439 28.50 6.66 -12.61
N GLY A 440 29.09 6.76 -13.80
CA GLY A 440 30.51 7.11 -13.98
C GLY A 440 31.43 6.09 -13.31
N GLY A 441 32.56 6.56 -12.74
CA GLY A 441 33.56 5.71 -12.08
C GLY A 441 34.50 4.96 -13.04
N ASN A 442 34.14 4.79 -14.31
CA ASN A 442 34.98 4.21 -15.38
C ASN A 442 36.11 5.18 -15.85
N GLY A 443 36.67 5.95 -14.92
CA GLY A 443 37.58 7.06 -15.19
C GLY A 443 36.91 8.29 -15.82
N LYS A 444 37.65 9.40 -15.85
CA LYS A 444 37.28 10.64 -16.53
C LYS A 444 37.15 10.43 -18.04
N GLY A 445 36.09 10.95 -18.65
CA GLY A 445 35.96 11.02 -20.11
C GLY A 445 34.52 11.28 -20.58
N ASP A 446 34.32 11.19 -21.89
CA ASP A 446 33.11 11.61 -22.62
C ASP A 446 32.27 10.45 -23.18
N ARG A 447 32.70 9.19 -22.99
CA ARG A 447 31.90 8.01 -23.35
C ARG A 447 30.59 7.96 -22.54
N MET A 448 29.65 7.15 -22.99
CA MET A 448 28.35 6.97 -22.31
C MET A 448 28.47 6.26 -20.95
N ASP A 449 29.53 5.50 -20.72
CA ASP A 449 29.85 4.86 -19.42
C ASP A 449 30.66 5.77 -18.47
N GLN A 450 31.06 6.96 -18.92
CA GLN A 450 31.93 7.88 -18.18
C GLN A 450 31.22 9.18 -17.80
N LEU A 451 31.82 9.90 -16.84
CA LEU A 451 31.47 11.26 -16.46
C LEU A 451 32.75 12.12 -16.41
N ASN A 452 32.56 13.43 -16.39
CA ASN A 452 33.62 14.42 -16.37
C ASN A 452 33.18 15.64 -15.53
N HIS A 453 33.56 15.63 -14.24
CA HIS A 453 33.18 16.64 -13.26
C HIS A 453 31.65 16.79 -13.12
N PRO A 454 30.93 15.74 -12.67
CA PRO A 454 29.50 15.85 -12.44
C PRO A 454 29.22 16.84 -11.30
N THR A 455 28.34 17.81 -11.53
CA THR A 455 28.05 18.86 -10.53
C THR A 455 26.75 18.63 -9.77
N ASP A 456 25.79 17.91 -10.34
CA ASP A 456 24.49 17.65 -9.71
C ASP A 456 23.83 16.37 -10.24
N VAL A 457 22.91 15.82 -9.47
CA VAL A 457 22.16 14.60 -9.78
C VAL A 457 20.77 14.65 -9.17
N ILE A 458 19.75 14.22 -9.92
CA ILE A 458 18.38 14.01 -9.45
C ILE A 458 17.83 12.65 -9.88
N VAL A 459 16.78 12.18 -9.23
CA VAL A 459 16.06 10.96 -9.61
C VAL A 459 14.75 11.32 -10.31
N ASP A 460 14.60 10.87 -11.54
CA ASP A 460 13.29 10.78 -12.19
C ASP A 460 12.57 9.52 -11.68
N GLN A 461 11.58 9.77 -10.82
CA GLN A 461 10.79 8.73 -10.17
C GLN A 461 9.75 8.08 -11.08
N GLN A 462 9.42 8.68 -12.23
CA GLN A 462 8.48 8.11 -13.21
C GLN A 462 9.16 7.01 -14.04
N ASN A 463 10.36 7.29 -14.58
CA ASN A 463 11.11 6.31 -15.39
C ASN A 463 12.16 5.51 -14.59
N HIS A 464 12.18 5.65 -13.25
CA HIS A 464 13.15 5.03 -12.34
C HIS A 464 14.63 5.27 -12.76
N SER A 465 14.92 6.46 -13.28
CA SER A 465 16.21 6.83 -13.83
C SER A 465 16.87 7.95 -13.03
N ILE A 466 18.18 8.12 -13.19
CA ILE A 466 18.90 9.28 -12.64
C ILE A 466 19.30 10.23 -13.76
N ILE A 467 19.21 11.53 -13.52
CA ILE A 467 19.60 12.59 -14.45
C ILE A 467 20.77 13.35 -13.82
N ILE A 468 21.84 13.53 -14.58
CA ILE A 468 23.14 14.02 -14.10
C ILE A 468 23.62 15.17 -15.00
N THR A 469 24.15 16.24 -14.41
CA THR A 469 24.96 17.21 -15.16
C THR A 469 26.35 16.64 -15.36
N ASP A 470 26.81 16.58 -16.60
CA ASP A 470 28.13 16.10 -16.96
C ASP A 470 28.95 17.29 -17.48
N GLN A 471 29.36 18.15 -16.53
CA GLN A 471 29.55 19.58 -16.74
C GLN A 471 30.70 19.91 -17.71
N GLU A 472 31.83 19.19 -17.66
CA GLU A 472 32.93 19.43 -18.61
C GLU A 472 32.69 18.75 -19.96
N ASN A 473 31.86 17.70 -20.01
CA ASN A 473 31.34 17.16 -21.27
C ASN A 473 30.19 18.01 -21.87
N ARG A 474 29.75 19.06 -21.16
CA ARG A 474 28.72 20.04 -21.58
C ARG A 474 27.38 19.40 -21.93
N ARG A 475 27.00 18.33 -21.22
CA ARG A 475 25.78 17.55 -21.48
C ARG A 475 25.01 17.22 -20.20
N VAL A 476 23.71 16.98 -20.33
CA VAL A 476 22.89 16.39 -19.28
C VAL A 476 22.54 14.97 -19.72
N ILE A 477 22.84 13.98 -18.88
CA ILE A 477 22.75 12.56 -19.23
C ILE A 477 21.81 11.82 -18.27
N GLN A 478 20.93 10.99 -18.82
CA GLN A 478 20.03 10.09 -18.11
C GLN A 478 20.65 8.69 -18.05
N TRP A 479 20.54 8.03 -16.90
CA TRP A 479 21.03 6.68 -16.64
C TRP A 479 19.89 5.79 -16.11
N LEU A 480 19.65 4.65 -16.77
CA LEU A 480 18.61 3.68 -16.41
C LEU A 480 19.10 2.26 -16.68
N ASN A 481 19.29 1.46 -15.62
CA ASN A 481 19.67 0.04 -15.72
C ASN A 481 20.82 -0.23 -16.71
N GLN A 482 21.95 0.46 -16.51
CA GLN A 482 23.16 0.46 -17.37
C GLN A 482 22.99 0.99 -18.80
N LYS A 483 21.78 1.43 -19.22
CA LYS A 483 21.58 2.21 -20.44
C LYS A 483 21.70 3.71 -20.13
N GLN A 484 22.18 4.47 -21.10
CA GLN A 484 22.32 5.92 -21.00
C GLN A 484 21.74 6.62 -22.22
N GLN A 485 21.21 7.83 -22.00
CA GLN A 485 20.70 8.71 -23.03
C GLN A 485 21.12 10.15 -22.72
N ILE A 486 21.61 10.89 -23.72
CA ILE A 486 21.85 12.32 -23.57
C ILE A 486 20.50 13.04 -23.73
N LEU A 487 20.16 13.92 -22.78
CA LEU A 487 18.93 14.72 -22.79
C LEU A 487 19.16 16.11 -23.37
N ILE A 488 20.31 16.72 -23.07
CA ILE A 488 20.68 18.08 -23.49
C ILE A 488 22.17 18.09 -23.80
N GLU A 489 22.56 18.77 -24.88
CA GLU A 489 23.95 18.95 -25.31
C GLU A 489 24.34 20.43 -25.39
N ASN A 490 25.65 20.69 -25.44
CA ASN A 490 26.25 22.02 -25.61
C ASN A 490 25.85 23.06 -24.55
N ILE A 491 25.49 22.60 -23.35
CA ILE A 491 25.02 23.42 -22.22
C ILE A 491 26.12 23.56 -21.16
N GLY A 492 26.24 24.73 -20.52
CA GLY A 492 27.09 24.94 -19.35
C GLY A 492 26.47 24.43 -18.05
N CYS A 493 25.85 23.25 -18.09
CA CYS A 493 24.94 22.75 -17.05
C CYS A 493 25.60 22.65 -15.66
N TYR A 494 24.98 23.25 -14.65
CA TYR A 494 25.53 23.29 -13.28
C TYR A 494 24.61 22.68 -12.21
N GLY A 495 23.37 23.15 -12.10
CA GLY A 495 22.38 22.60 -11.17
C GLY A 495 21.16 22.04 -11.89
N LEU A 496 20.47 21.09 -11.25
CA LEU A 496 19.24 20.45 -11.73
C LEU A 496 18.07 20.72 -10.78
N ALA A 497 16.89 20.89 -11.37
CA ALA A 497 15.64 20.67 -10.66
C ALA A 497 14.66 19.97 -11.62
N MET A 498 13.72 19.20 -11.07
CA MET A 498 12.59 18.69 -11.84
C MET A 498 11.31 18.92 -11.05
N ASP A 499 10.27 19.41 -11.70
CA ASP A 499 8.99 19.64 -11.05
C ASP A 499 8.14 18.36 -10.95
N LYS A 500 6.95 18.47 -10.32
CA LYS A 500 6.05 17.32 -10.16
C LYS A 500 5.47 16.77 -11.48
N ASN A 501 5.62 17.50 -12.58
CA ASN A 501 5.09 17.15 -13.90
C ASN A 501 6.16 16.52 -14.81
N GLY A 502 7.44 16.50 -14.38
CA GLY A 502 8.56 16.01 -15.18
C GLY A 502 9.28 17.08 -16.00
N PHE A 503 8.99 18.37 -15.81
CA PHE A 503 9.77 19.43 -16.46
C PHE A 503 11.15 19.53 -15.82
N LEU A 504 12.19 19.24 -16.61
CA LEU A 504 13.58 19.36 -16.22
C LEU A 504 14.07 20.80 -16.40
N TYR A 505 14.57 21.39 -15.32
CA TYR A 505 15.22 22.69 -15.27
C TYR A 505 16.72 22.50 -15.06
N VAL A 506 17.53 23.24 -15.82
CA VAL A 506 18.99 23.14 -15.80
C VAL A 506 19.57 24.54 -15.91
N SER A 507 20.44 24.94 -14.98
CA SER A 507 21.12 26.24 -15.06
C SER A 507 22.36 26.16 -15.95
N ASP A 508 22.51 27.10 -16.89
CA ASP A 508 23.65 27.22 -17.79
C ASP A 508 24.64 28.27 -17.25
N ARG A 509 25.65 27.81 -16.50
CA ARG A 509 26.71 28.64 -15.93
C ARG A 509 27.59 29.31 -17.00
N LYS A 510 27.54 28.88 -18.27
CA LYS A 510 28.28 29.51 -19.38
C LYS A 510 27.48 30.65 -20.05
N LYS A 511 26.16 30.69 -19.87
CA LYS A 511 25.28 31.79 -20.33
C LYS A 511 24.82 32.73 -19.22
N ASN A 512 24.78 32.24 -17.97
CA ASN A 512 24.18 32.88 -16.79
C ASN A 512 22.63 32.88 -16.84
N GLU A 513 22.06 31.75 -17.27
CA GLU A 513 20.62 31.51 -17.46
C GLU A 513 20.12 30.28 -16.68
#